data_AF-A0A0N4W7I9-F1
#
_entry.id   AF-A0A0N4W7I9-F1
#
_cell.length_a   1.000
_cell.length_b   1.000
_cell.length_c   1.000
_cell.angle_alpha   90.00
_cell.angle_beta   90.00
_cell.angle_gamma   90.00
#
_symmetry.space_group_name_H-M   'P 1'
#
loop_
_entity.id
_entity.type
_entity.pdbx_description
1 polymer ?
#
loop_
_entity_poly.entity_id
_entity_poly.type
_entity_poly.pdbx_seq_one_letter_code
_entity_poly.pdbx_strand_id
1 'polypeptide(L)'
;MTGVVYKITCRDCGDEYIGETARPLNVRAKEHMDGMRRLKESTALGSHRMRKHNGGGFEVTVEVVAQESELWARKTLEAFWIQVTDPKMNRREECLAITRELRPYIRLAFPQ
;
A
#
# COMPACT_ATOMS: atom_id res chain seq x y z
N MET A 1 -6.40 -9.29 12.27
CA MET A 1 -5.23 -9.92 11.61
C MET A 1 -4.01 -9.04 11.84
N THR A 2 -2.86 -9.62 12.17
CA THR A 2 -1.57 -8.94 12.43
C THR A 2 -0.50 -9.55 11.53
N GLY A 3 0.59 -8.81 11.27
CA GLY A 3 1.68 -9.29 10.41
C GLY A 3 1.18 -9.53 8.99
N VAL A 4 0.64 -8.51 8.33
CA VAL A 4 0.03 -8.63 7.00
C VAL A 4 0.55 -7.59 6.03
N VAL A 5 0.58 -7.96 4.76
CA VAL A 5 0.60 -7.04 3.62
C VAL A 5 -0.83 -6.88 3.14
N TYR A 6 -1.26 -5.64 2.95
CA TYR A 6 -2.62 -5.31 2.57
C TYR A 6 -2.66 -4.34 1.41
N LYS A 7 -3.77 -4.40 0.68
CA LYS A 7 -4.11 -3.51 -0.42
C LYS A 7 -5.31 -2.65 -0.02
N ILE A 8 -5.22 -1.35 -0.28
CA ILE A 8 -6.34 -0.42 -0.21
C ILE A 8 -6.66 0.02 -1.64
N THR A 9 -7.92 -0.08 -2.03
CA THR A 9 -8.37 0.34 -3.38
C THR A 9 -9.37 1.48 -3.24
N CYS A 10 -9.17 2.57 -3.97
CA CYS A 10 -10.14 3.64 -4.11
C CYS A 10 -11.31 3.14 -4.96
N ARG A 11 -12.55 3.17 -4.44
CA ARG A 11 -13.73 2.70 -5.17
C ARG A 11 -14.13 3.62 -6.33
N ASP A 12 -13.73 4.87 -6.27
CA ASP A 12 -14.14 5.88 -7.24
C ASP A 12 -13.29 5.86 -8.51
N CYS A 13 -11.97 5.58 -8.38
CA CYS A 13 -11.04 5.62 -9.52
C CYS A 13 -10.20 4.36 -9.71
N GLY A 14 -10.28 3.39 -8.79
CA GLY A 14 -9.53 2.13 -8.88
C GLY A 14 -8.04 2.24 -8.53
N ASP A 15 -7.53 3.43 -8.20
CA ASP A 15 -6.14 3.56 -7.75
C ASP A 15 -5.91 2.75 -6.47
N GLU A 16 -4.73 2.13 -6.37
CA GLU A 16 -4.38 1.21 -5.30
C GLU A 16 -3.22 1.74 -4.43
N TYR A 17 -3.19 1.29 -3.17
CA TYR A 17 -2.10 1.46 -2.20
C TYR A 17 -1.78 0.10 -1.60
N ILE A 18 -0.50 -0.24 -1.53
CA ILE A 18 0.03 -1.42 -0.83
C ILE A 18 0.79 -0.96 0.41
N GLY A 19 0.56 -1.62 1.53
CA GLY A 19 1.33 -1.40 2.75
C GLY A 19 1.46 -2.66 3.59
N GLU A 20 2.43 -2.68 4.50
CA GLU A 20 2.54 -3.70 5.54
C GLU A 20 2.19 -3.19 6.94
N THR A 21 1.84 -4.13 7.82
CA THR A 21 1.79 -3.84 9.25
C THR A 21 2.05 -5.08 10.11
N ALA A 22 2.86 -4.91 11.15
CA ALA A 22 2.92 -5.84 12.29
C ALA A 22 1.71 -5.71 13.23
N ARG A 23 1.10 -4.52 13.29
CA ARG A 23 -0.04 -4.20 14.15
C ARG A 23 -1.35 -4.77 13.58
N PRO A 24 -2.44 -4.78 14.36
CA PRO A 24 -3.73 -5.19 13.83
C PRO A 24 -4.15 -4.33 12.62
N LEU A 25 -4.52 -4.99 11.52
CA LEU A 25 -4.88 -4.34 10.26
C LEU A 25 -5.99 -3.29 10.42
N ASN A 26 -7.00 -3.57 11.24
CA ASN A 26 -8.10 -2.63 11.51
C ASN A 26 -7.60 -1.31 12.11
N VAL A 27 -6.55 -1.35 12.94
CA VAL A 27 -5.94 -0.14 13.52
C VAL A 27 -5.19 0.64 12.44
N ARG A 28 -4.39 -0.04 11.62
CA ARG A 28 -3.63 0.61 10.54
C ARG A 28 -4.56 1.21 9.47
N ALA A 29 -5.63 0.50 9.11
CA ALA A 29 -6.66 0.99 8.19
C ALA A 29 -7.38 2.22 8.75
N LYS A 30 -7.69 2.23 10.05
CA LYS A 30 -8.29 3.40 10.70
C LYS A 30 -7.38 4.62 10.64
N GLU A 31 -6.09 4.48 10.90
CA GLU A 31 -5.11 5.57 10.80
C GLU A 31 -5.07 6.18 9.38
N HIS A 32 -5.16 5.34 8.35
CA HIS A 32 -5.25 5.79 6.96
C HIS A 32 -6.54 6.55 6.68
N MET A 33 -7.69 6.03 7.13
CA MET A 33 -8.99 6.72 7.00
C MET A 33 -9.01 8.06 7.74
N ASP A 34 -8.43 8.14 8.93
CA ASP A 34 -8.33 9.38 9.70
C ASP A 34 -7.42 10.39 8.99
N GLY A 35 -6.30 9.93 8.42
CA GLY A 35 -5.42 10.76 7.58
C GLY A 35 -6.11 11.31 6.33
N MET A 36 -6.90 10.48 5.65
CA MET A 36 -7.73 10.86 4.52
C MET A 36 -8.77 11.92 4.89
N ARG A 37 -9.52 11.70 5.98
CA ARG A 37 -10.57 12.62 6.47
C ARG A 37 -10.01 13.99 6.82
N ARG A 38 -8.83 14.03 7.44
CA ARG A 38 -8.12 15.25 7.84
C ARG A 38 -7.36 15.94 6.70
N LEU A 39 -7.47 15.45 5.46
CA LEU A 39 -6.75 16.00 4.31
C LEU A 39 -5.23 16.06 4.52
N LYS A 40 -4.67 15.09 5.25
CA LYS A 40 -3.25 15.07 5.55
C LYS A 40 -2.47 14.65 4.30
N GLU A 41 -2.05 15.62 3.51
CA GLU A 41 -1.30 15.42 2.26
C GLU A 41 0.02 14.65 2.43
N SER A 42 0.54 14.51 3.64
CA SER A 42 1.70 13.65 3.93
C SER A 42 1.37 12.15 4.02
N THR A 43 0.10 11.75 3.95
CA THR A 43 -0.32 10.35 3.84
C THR A 43 -0.69 9.99 2.41
N ALA A 44 -0.62 8.70 2.04
CA ALA A 44 -1.00 8.23 0.70
C ALA A 44 -2.45 8.60 0.36
N LEU A 45 -3.41 8.22 1.20
CA LEU A 45 -4.84 8.50 0.96
C LEU A 45 -5.17 10.00 1.03
N GLY A 46 -4.54 10.77 1.94
CA GLY A 46 -4.75 12.21 2.01
C GLY A 46 -4.24 12.94 0.76
N SER A 47 -3.05 12.57 0.26
CA SER A 47 -2.51 13.11 -0.98
C SER A 47 -3.36 12.71 -2.19
N HIS A 48 -3.79 11.45 -2.25
CA HIS A 48 -4.68 10.94 -3.29
C HIS A 48 -6.01 11.71 -3.30
N ARG A 49 -6.63 11.91 -2.13
CA ARG A 49 -7.85 12.72 -1.97
C ARG A 49 -7.70 14.09 -2.62
N MET A 50 -6.58 14.75 -2.37
CA MET A 50 -6.37 16.09 -2.92
C MET A 50 -6.13 16.08 -4.42
N ARG A 51 -5.28 15.16 -4.89
CA ARG A 51 -4.80 15.17 -6.28
C ARG A 51 -5.76 14.54 -7.28
N LYS A 52 -6.55 13.55 -6.85
CA LYS A 52 -7.46 12.78 -7.73
C LYS A 52 -8.92 13.14 -7.53
N HIS A 53 -9.28 13.62 -6.34
CA HIS A 53 -10.66 13.91 -5.99
C HIS A 53 -10.90 15.38 -5.62
N ASN A 54 -9.93 16.28 -5.85
CA ASN A 54 -10.04 17.71 -5.52
C ASN A 54 -10.48 17.98 -4.07
N GLY A 55 -10.08 17.11 -3.13
CA GLY A 55 -10.50 17.19 -1.73
C GLY A 55 -11.88 16.60 -1.42
N GLY A 56 -12.61 16.12 -2.43
CA GLY A 56 -13.82 15.30 -2.24
C GLY A 56 -13.51 14.02 -1.45
N GLY A 57 -14.46 13.55 -0.64
CA GLY A 57 -14.32 12.23 0.01
C GLY A 57 -14.47 11.10 -1.00
N PHE A 58 -13.89 9.94 -0.70
CA PHE A 58 -14.03 8.72 -1.50
C PHE A 58 -14.13 7.50 -0.57
N GLU A 59 -14.65 6.40 -1.10
CA GLU A 59 -14.71 5.12 -0.40
C GLU A 59 -13.53 4.21 -0.74
N VAL A 60 -13.19 3.31 0.18
CA VAL A 60 -12.11 2.34 -0.03
C VAL A 60 -12.52 0.91 0.28
N THR A 61 -11.87 -0.05 -0.36
CA THR A 61 -11.81 -1.44 0.10
C THR A 61 -10.45 -1.72 0.73
N VAL A 62 -10.40 -2.69 1.66
CA VAL A 62 -9.16 -3.18 2.26
C VAL A 62 -9.12 -4.70 2.12
N GLU A 63 -8.04 -5.22 1.56
CA GLU A 63 -7.82 -6.64 1.31
C GLU A 63 -6.45 -7.07 1.86
N VAL A 64 -6.36 -8.27 2.42
CA VAL A 64 -5.07 -8.88 2.79
C VAL A 64 -4.54 -9.65 1.59
N VAL A 65 -3.34 -9.27 1.12
CA VAL A 65 -2.70 -9.93 -0.04
C VAL A 65 -1.61 -10.92 0.39
N ALA A 66 -1.10 -10.80 1.62
CA ALA A 66 -0.22 -11.79 2.24
C ALA A 66 -0.21 -11.66 3.77
N GLN A 67 0.14 -12.74 4.46
CA GLN A 67 0.39 -12.74 5.90
C GLN A 67 1.81 -13.26 6.17
N GLU A 68 2.59 -12.49 6.92
CA GLU A 68 3.96 -12.80 7.30
C GLU A 68 4.31 -12.07 8.62
N SER A 69 4.72 -12.81 9.64
CA SER A 69 4.99 -12.26 10.97
C SER A 69 6.39 -11.65 11.06
N GLU A 70 7.37 -12.20 10.34
CA GLU A 70 8.74 -11.72 10.31
C GLU A 70 8.81 -10.37 9.56
N LEU A 71 9.56 -9.41 10.10
CA LEU A 71 9.58 -8.04 9.61
C LEU A 71 10.17 -7.95 8.20
N TRP A 72 11.34 -8.54 7.97
CA TRP A 72 12.07 -8.42 6.72
C TRP A 72 11.41 -9.20 5.58
N ALA A 73 10.87 -10.38 5.87
CA ALA A 73 10.07 -11.17 4.95
C ALA A 73 8.78 -10.42 4.57
N ARG A 74 8.07 -9.80 5.54
CA ARG A 74 6.87 -9.02 5.24
C ARG A 74 7.19 -7.74 4.45
N LYS A 75 8.27 -7.05 4.79
CA LYS A 75 8.78 -5.89 4.01
C LYS A 75 9.16 -6.29 2.58
N THR A 76 9.73 -7.48 2.42
CA THR A 76 10.02 -8.08 1.12
C THR A 76 8.75 -8.33 0.32
N LEU A 77 7.72 -8.90 0.95
CA LEU A 77 6.41 -9.11 0.33
C LEU A 77 5.72 -7.78 -0.03
N GLU A 78 5.81 -6.76 0.81
CA GLU A 78 5.31 -5.40 0.50
C GLU A 78 5.97 -4.85 -0.77
N ALA A 79 7.31 -4.87 -0.83
CA ALA A 79 8.06 -4.40 -1.99
C ALA A 79 7.74 -5.21 -3.26
N PHE A 80 7.59 -6.53 -3.11
CA PHE A 80 7.16 -7.42 -4.19
C PHE A 80 5.77 -7.02 -4.72
N TRP A 81 4.78 -6.88 -3.84
CA TRP A 81 3.41 -6.50 -4.22
C TRP A 81 3.32 -5.11 -4.85
N ILE A 82 4.09 -4.14 -4.36
CA ILE A 82 4.19 -2.82 -5.01
C ILE A 82 4.75 -2.96 -6.43
N GLN A 83 5.80 -3.76 -6.62
CA GLN A 83 6.44 -3.91 -7.93
C GLN A 83 5.53 -4.58 -8.97
N VAL A 84 4.75 -5.59 -8.57
CA VAL A 84 3.84 -6.30 -9.49
C VAL A 84 2.54 -5.55 -9.74
N THR A 85 2.08 -4.74 -8.78
CA THR A 85 0.79 -4.02 -8.88
C THR A 85 0.95 -2.62 -9.47
N ASP A 86 2.15 -2.01 -9.40
CA ASP A 86 2.41 -0.61 -9.76
C ASP A 86 1.37 0.39 -9.17
N PRO A 87 1.11 0.33 -7.85
CA PRO A 87 0.02 1.05 -7.19
C PRO A 87 0.22 2.57 -7.24
N LYS A 88 -0.80 3.30 -7.74
CA LYS A 88 -0.71 4.75 -7.99
C LYS A 88 -0.75 5.62 -6.73
N MET A 89 -1.23 5.10 -5.60
CA MET A 89 -1.26 5.86 -4.35
C MET A 89 0.03 5.75 -3.53
N ASN A 90 0.86 4.72 -3.75
CA ASN A 90 2.17 4.63 -3.09
C ASN A 90 3.11 5.74 -3.56
N ARG A 91 3.92 6.26 -2.64
CA ARG A 91 4.97 7.24 -3.01
C ARG A 91 6.17 6.49 -3.58
N ARG A 92 6.82 7.06 -4.59
CA ARG A 92 8.06 6.50 -5.18
C ARG A 92 9.16 6.28 -4.13
N GLU A 93 9.19 7.10 -3.08
CA GLU A 93 10.15 7.03 -1.97
C GLU A 93 9.89 5.84 -1.02
N GLU A 94 8.64 5.39 -0.87
CA GLU A 94 8.26 4.23 -0.05
C GLU A 94 8.76 2.91 -0.65
N CYS A 95 9.26 2.93 -1.89
CA CYS A 95 9.50 1.76 -2.71
C CYS A 95 10.98 1.32 -2.80
N LEU A 96 11.93 2.04 -2.18
CA LEU A 96 13.33 2.02 -2.64
C LEU A 96 14.31 1.09 -1.93
N ALA A 97 14.03 0.59 -0.72
CA ALA A 97 15.05 -0.16 0.03
C ALA A 97 15.23 -1.60 -0.46
N ILE A 98 14.15 -2.28 -0.88
CA ILE A 98 14.18 -3.73 -1.16
C ILE A 98 14.10 -4.04 -2.66
N THR A 99 13.50 -3.14 -3.45
CA THR A 99 13.22 -3.38 -4.88
C THR A 99 14.48 -3.51 -5.73
N ARG A 100 15.60 -2.87 -5.38
CA ARG A 100 16.84 -2.96 -6.17
C ARG A 100 17.48 -4.35 -6.10
N GLU A 101 17.53 -4.95 -4.91
CA GLU A 101 18.20 -6.24 -4.71
C GLU A 101 17.31 -7.42 -5.12
N LEU A 102 15.99 -7.28 -4.98
CA LEU A 102 15.06 -8.34 -5.36
C LEU A 102 14.66 -8.33 -6.83
N ARG A 103 14.96 -7.24 -7.56
CA ARG A 103 14.60 -7.05 -8.98
C ARG A 103 14.93 -8.26 -9.88
N PRO A 104 16.10 -8.89 -9.76
CA PRO A 104 16.44 -10.05 -10.60
C PRO A 104 15.53 -11.25 -10.34
N TYR A 105 15.12 -11.47 -9.10
CA TYR A 105 14.31 -12.63 -8.70
C TYR A 105 12.82 -12.46 -9.04
N ILE A 106 12.31 -11.22 -9.06
CA ILE A 106 10.94 -10.93 -9.46
C ILE A 106 10.69 -11.37 -10.92
N ARG A 107 11.66 -11.15 -11.81
CA ARG A 107 11.57 -11.58 -13.23
C ARG A 107 11.57 -13.09 -13.40
N LEU A 108 12.16 -13.83 -12.46
CA LEU A 108 12.18 -15.31 -12.49
C LEU A 108 10.87 -15.90 -11.99
N ALA A 109 10.24 -15.26 -10.98
CA ALA A 109 8.99 -15.73 -10.41
C ALA A 109 7.77 -15.45 -11.33
N PHE A 110 7.85 -14.42 -12.18
CA PHE A 110 6.75 -14.03 -13.10
C PHE A 110 7.32 -13.61 -14.47
N PRO A 111 7.56 -14.57 -15.38
CA PRO A 111 7.94 -14.26 -16.75
C PRO A 111 6.81 -13.53 -17.48
N GLN A 112 7.15 -12.48 -18.24
CA GLN A 112 6.21 -11.71 -19.07
C GLN A 112 5.81 -12.48 -20.33
#